data_AF-A0A7K8X4H0-F1
#
_entry.id   AF-A0A7K8X4H0-F1
#
_cell.length_a   1.000
_cell.length_b   1.000
_cell.length_c   1.000
_cell.angle_alpha   90.00
_cell.angle_beta   90.00
_cell.angle_gamma   90.00
#
_symmetry.space_group_name_H-M   'P 1'
#
loop_
_entity.id
_entity.type
_entity.pdbx_description
1 polymer ?
#
loop_
_entity_poly.entity_id
_entity_poly.type
_entity_poly.pdbx_seq_one_letter_code
_entity_poly.pdbx_strand_id
1 'polypeptide(L)'
;GEEHYNCISALHKSMRGSDENASLYWLARMLEGGEDPLYVARRLVRFASEDIGLADPLALTQAVAAYQGCHFIGMPECEVILAQCVVYFARAPKSIEVYRAYSNVKECLRMHTGPLPPVPLHLRNAPTKLMKNLGYGKGYKYNPMYKEPVDQDYLPEELKGRDFFKESKT
;
A
#
# COMPACT_ATOMS: atom_id res chain seq x y z
N GLY A 1 27.32 -4.28 -0.18
CA GLY A 1 27.88 -3.84 -1.47
C GLY A 1 26.78 -3.80 -2.53
N GLU A 2 27.10 -3.62 -3.80
CA GLU A 2 26.11 -3.62 -4.91
C GLU A 2 25.26 -4.90 -4.95
N GLU A 3 25.88 -6.05 -4.69
CA GLU A 3 25.21 -7.36 -4.67
C GLU A 3 24.04 -7.46 -3.68
N HIS A 4 24.06 -6.70 -2.58
CA HIS A 4 22.93 -6.60 -1.65
C HIS A 4 21.67 -6.07 -2.36
N TYR A 5 21.83 -4.97 -3.11
CA TYR A 5 20.73 -4.35 -3.86
C TYR A 5 20.27 -5.23 -5.03
N ASN A 6 21.19 -5.94 -5.67
CA ASN A 6 20.88 -6.88 -6.74
C ASN A 6 20.04 -8.05 -6.22
N CYS A 7 20.43 -8.66 -5.10
CA CYS A 7 19.71 -9.82 -4.55
C CYS A 7 18.30 -9.45 -4.07
N ILE A 8 18.13 -8.34 -3.34
CA ILE A 8 16.79 -7.94 -2.89
C ILE A 8 15.88 -7.54 -4.07
N SER A 9 16.46 -6.93 -5.10
CA SER A 9 15.77 -6.60 -6.35
C SER A 9 15.30 -7.86 -7.08
N ALA A 10 16.15 -8.89 -7.14
CA ALA A 10 15.84 -10.18 -7.74
C ALA A 10 14.76 -10.94 -6.95
N LEU A 11 14.85 -10.99 -5.61
CA LEU A 11 13.82 -11.55 -4.74
C LEU A 11 12.45 -10.90 -4.98
N HIS A 12 12.42 -9.56 -4.97
CA HIS A 12 11.21 -8.79 -5.18
C HIS A 12 10.59 -9.04 -6.56
N LYS A 13 11.39 -9.05 -7.63
CA LYS A 13 10.90 -9.34 -8.99
C LYS A 13 10.42 -10.78 -9.15
N SER A 14 11.08 -11.74 -8.50
CA SER A 14 10.68 -13.16 -8.56
C SER A 14 9.31 -13.37 -7.90
N MET A 15 9.08 -12.74 -6.73
CA MET A 15 7.76 -12.81 -6.08
C MET A 15 6.68 -12.15 -6.95
N ARG A 16 6.97 -10.99 -7.55
CA ARG A 16 6.06 -10.30 -8.48
C ARG A 16 5.74 -11.16 -9.70
N GLY A 17 6.75 -11.84 -10.24
CA GLY A 17 6.64 -12.79 -11.34
C GLY A 17 5.98 -14.11 -10.98
N SER A 18 5.64 -14.33 -9.70
CA SER A 18 5.03 -15.56 -9.19
C SER A 18 5.90 -16.80 -9.42
N ASP A 19 7.23 -16.66 -9.30
CA ASP A 19 8.19 -17.77 -9.36
C ASP A 19 8.67 -18.10 -7.94
N GLU A 20 8.04 -19.08 -7.28
CA GLU A 20 8.39 -19.44 -5.90
C GLU A 20 9.80 -20.01 -5.75
N ASN A 21 10.34 -20.68 -6.78
CA ASN A 21 11.64 -21.31 -6.72
C ASN A 21 12.74 -20.26 -6.78
N ALA A 22 12.64 -19.32 -7.72
CA ALA A 22 13.55 -18.19 -7.81
C ALA A 22 13.45 -17.32 -6.54
N SER A 23 12.25 -17.08 -6.03
CA SER A 23 12.04 -16.36 -4.79
C SER A 23 12.74 -17.00 -3.59
N LEU A 24 12.61 -18.31 -3.39
CA LEU A 24 13.33 -19.01 -2.32
C LEU A 24 14.84 -18.95 -2.51
N TYR A 25 15.33 -19.14 -3.74
CA TYR A 25 16.76 -19.07 -4.05
C TYR A 25 17.35 -17.70 -3.69
N TRP A 26 16.68 -16.60 -4.08
CA TRP A 26 17.17 -15.26 -3.78
C TRP A 26 17.10 -14.93 -2.30
N LEU A 27 16.07 -15.41 -1.58
CA LEU A 27 16.01 -15.30 -0.13
C LEU A 27 17.20 -16.02 0.52
N ALA A 28 17.41 -17.30 0.20
CA ALA A 28 18.48 -18.10 0.78
C ALA A 28 19.85 -17.48 0.49
N ARG A 29 20.11 -17.06 -0.76
CA ARG A 29 21.36 -16.39 -1.13
C ARG A 29 21.62 -15.12 -0.30
N MET A 30 20.58 -14.38 0.06
CA MET A 30 20.71 -13.21 0.94
C MET A 30 21.04 -13.62 2.38
N LEU A 31 20.29 -14.56 2.96
CA LEU A 31 20.47 -14.99 4.34
C LEU A 31 21.84 -15.67 4.56
N GLU A 32 22.23 -16.58 3.68
CA GLU A 32 23.56 -17.21 3.68
C GLU A 32 24.68 -16.20 3.40
N GLY A 33 24.37 -15.13 2.66
CA GLY A 33 25.26 -14.00 2.42
C GLY A 33 25.44 -13.05 3.61
N GLY A 34 24.79 -13.33 4.75
CA GLY A 34 24.88 -12.51 5.97
C GLY A 34 23.97 -11.28 5.97
N GLU A 35 22.94 -11.26 5.14
CA GLU A 35 21.97 -10.17 5.12
C GLU A 35 21.19 -10.06 6.44
N ASP A 36 20.86 -8.83 6.86
CA ASP A 36 19.94 -8.62 7.99
C ASP A 36 18.56 -9.22 7.65
N PRO A 37 18.07 -10.25 8.38
CA PRO A 37 16.79 -10.86 8.08
C PRO A 37 15.62 -9.87 8.28
N LEU A 38 15.78 -8.86 9.15
CA LEU A 38 14.78 -7.80 9.30
C LEU A 38 14.76 -6.84 8.11
N TYR A 39 15.87 -6.68 7.39
CA TYR A 39 15.87 -5.96 6.12
C TYR A 39 14.99 -6.65 5.09
N VAL A 40 15.12 -7.97 4.95
CA VAL A 40 14.25 -8.77 4.09
C VAL A 40 12.79 -8.65 4.53
N ALA A 41 12.51 -8.83 5.82
CA ALA A 41 11.15 -8.76 6.35
C ALA A 41 10.46 -7.40 6.07
N ARG A 42 11.17 -6.27 6.21
CA ARG A 42 10.65 -4.94 5.84
C ARG A 42 10.27 -4.87 4.35
N ARG A 43 11.05 -5.50 3.48
CA ARG A 43 10.78 -5.55 2.03
C ARG A 43 9.58 -6.43 1.71
N LEU A 44 9.34 -7.50 2.48
CA LEU A 44 8.11 -8.30 2.39
C LEU A 44 6.87 -7.49 2.81
N VAL A 45 6.93 -6.77 3.93
CA VAL A 45 5.82 -5.87 4.35
C VAL A 45 5.49 -4.86 3.26
N ARG A 46 6.49 -4.29 2.60
CA ARG A 46 6.28 -3.38 1.47
C ARG A 46 5.64 -4.10 0.26
N PHE A 47 6.14 -5.29 -0.10
CA PHE A 47 5.64 -6.09 -1.22
C PHE A 47 4.16 -6.43 -1.07
N ALA A 48 3.73 -6.82 0.15
CA ALA A 48 2.35 -7.17 0.44
C ALA A 48 1.34 -6.11 -0.02
N SER A 49 1.63 -4.83 0.21
CA SER A 49 0.74 -3.73 -0.20
C SER A 49 1.02 -3.18 -1.60
N GLU A 50 2.21 -3.44 -2.16
CA GLU A 50 2.61 -2.94 -3.47
C GLU A 50 2.14 -3.84 -4.61
N ASP A 51 2.29 -5.16 -4.44
CA ASP A 51 2.20 -6.14 -5.52
C ASP A 51 1.09 -7.18 -5.35
N ILE A 52 0.58 -7.36 -4.12
CA ILE A 52 -0.58 -8.23 -3.83
C ILE A 52 -1.81 -7.36 -3.57
N GLY A 53 -1.70 -6.39 -2.65
CA GLY A 53 -2.71 -5.36 -2.44
C GLY A 53 -4.09 -5.93 -2.07
N LEU A 54 -5.14 -5.45 -2.74
CA LEU A 54 -6.51 -5.90 -2.47
C LEU A 54 -6.83 -7.27 -3.07
N ALA A 55 -5.94 -7.86 -3.88
CA ALA A 55 -6.17 -9.21 -4.39
C ALA A 55 -6.07 -10.27 -3.29
N ASP A 56 -5.27 -10.04 -2.26
CA ASP A 56 -5.26 -10.80 -1.01
C ASP A 56 -4.90 -9.89 0.18
N PRO A 57 -5.90 -9.31 0.86
CA PRO A 57 -5.68 -8.39 1.98
C PRO A 57 -4.96 -9.02 3.18
N LEU A 58 -4.97 -10.35 3.32
CA LEU A 58 -4.29 -11.03 4.43
C LEU A 58 -2.76 -11.00 4.26
N ALA A 59 -2.25 -10.67 3.07
CA ALA A 59 -0.83 -10.67 2.81
C ALA A 59 -0.05 -9.69 3.68
N LEU A 60 -0.62 -8.52 3.98
CA LEU A 60 0.02 -7.56 4.87
C LEU A 60 0.11 -8.11 6.30
N THR A 61 -0.95 -8.77 6.78
CA THR A 61 -0.96 -9.43 8.10
C THR A 61 0.11 -10.52 8.18
N GLN A 62 0.21 -11.36 7.14
CA GLN A 62 1.23 -12.41 7.07
C GLN A 62 2.65 -11.84 7.10
N ALA A 63 2.95 -10.78 6.32
CA ALA A 63 4.28 -10.17 6.36
C ALA A 63 4.59 -9.48 7.70
N VAL A 64 3.61 -8.83 8.34
CA VAL A 64 3.82 -8.21 9.66
C VAL A 64 4.09 -9.28 10.72
N ALA A 65 3.34 -10.39 10.69
CA ALA A 65 3.60 -11.54 11.55
C ALA A 65 4.98 -12.16 11.28
N ALA A 66 5.38 -12.28 10.01
CA ALA A 66 6.70 -12.76 9.63
C ALA A 66 7.81 -11.82 10.13
N TYR A 67 7.62 -10.50 10.04
CA TYR A 67 8.55 -9.52 10.60
C TYR A 67 8.69 -9.67 12.12
N GLN A 68 7.57 -9.76 12.84
CA GLN A 68 7.57 -9.93 14.30
C GLN A 68 8.21 -11.26 14.71
N GLY A 69 7.83 -12.37 14.07
CA GLY A 69 8.43 -13.68 14.32
C GLY A 69 9.94 -13.65 14.03
N CYS A 70 10.35 -13.02 12.93
CA CYS A 70 11.76 -12.85 12.60
C CYS A 70 12.52 -12.04 13.65
N HIS A 71 11.93 -10.94 14.13
CA HIS A 71 12.51 -10.11 15.17
C HIS A 71 12.64 -10.83 16.51
N PHE A 72 11.63 -11.60 16.91
CA PHE A 72 11.63 -12.30 18.19
C PHE A 72 12.54 -13.53 18.21
N ILE A 73 12.63 -14.25 17.10
CA ILE A 73 13.35 -15.53 17.03
C ILE A 73 14.80 -15.32 16.56
N GLY A 74 15.02 -14.54 15.51
CA GLY A 74 16.34 -14.27 14.95
C GLY A 74 17.00 -15.39 14.14
N MET A 75 18.22 -15.09 13.69
CA MET A 75 19.28 -15.98 13.20
C MET A 75 19.55 -17.31 13.95
N PRO A 76 19.47 -18.54 13.40
CA PRO A 76 18.97 -18.98 12.07
C PRO A 76 17.49 -19.36 12.03
N GLU A 77 16.82 -19.57 13.16
CA GLU A 77 15.48 -20.19 13.19
C GLU A 77 14.40 -19.37 12.50
N CYS A 78 14.60 -18.05 12.32
CA CYS A 78 13.65 -17.21 11.60
C CYS A 78 13.67 -17.38 10.08
N GLU A 79 14.66 -18.05 9.49
CA GLU A 79 14.76 -18.20 8.03
C GLU A 79 13.52 -18.88 7.44
N VAL A 80 12.98 -19.88 8.13
CA VAL A 80 11.79 -20.62 7.68
C VAL A 80 10.52 -19.75 7.73
N ILE A 81 10.46 -18.80 8.67
CA ILE A 81 9.35 -17.83 8.77
C ILE A 81 9.37 -16.91 7.55
N LEU A 82 10.56 -16.41 7.17
CA LEU A 82 10.72 -15.60 5.96
C LEU A 82 10.44 -16.42 4.70
N ALA A 83 10.91 -17.66 4.62
CA ALA A 83 10.68 -18.56 3.50
C ALA A 83 9.19 -18.84 3.28
N GLN A 84 8.45 -19.12 4.36
CA GLN A 84 7.00 -19.31 4.30
C GLN A 84 6.30 -18.06 3.73
N CYS A 85 6.65 -16.87 4.22
CA CYS A 85 6.06 -15.62 3.75
C CYS A 85 6.37 -15.36 2.27
N VAL A 86 7.62 -15.61 1.84
CA VAL A 86 8.06 -15.43 0.46
C VAL A 86 7.31 -16.36 -0.50
N VAL A 87 7.15 -17.64 -0.17
CA VAL A 87 6.40 -18.60 -1.00
C VAL A 87 4.92 -18.22 -1.07
N TYR A 88 4.33 -17.83 0.07
CA TYR A 88 2.97 -17.34 0.09
C TYR A 88 2.79 -16.13 -0.85
N PHE A 89 3.73 -15.17 -0.86
CA PHE A 89 3.68 -14.02 -1.77
C PHE A 89 3.91 -14.36 -3.23
N ALA A 90 4.80 -15.31 -3.53
CA ALA A 90 4.97 -15.80 -4.89
C ALA A 90 3.65 -16.39 -5.41
N ARG A 91 2.91 -17.13 -4.58
CA ARG A 91 1.65 -17.79 -4.97
C ARG A 91 0.40 -16.91 -4.87
N ALA A 92 0.44 -15.83 -4.11
CA ALA A 92 -0.71 -14.93 -3.94
C ALA A 92 -1.12 -14.26 -5.26
N PRO A 93 -2.42 -13.99 -5.47
CA PRO A 93 -2.85 -13.19 -6.62
C PRO A 93 -2.24 -11.79 -6.55
N LYS A 94 -1.89 -11.21 -7.71
CA LYS A 94 -1.20 -9.91 -7.79
C LYS A 94 -2.18 -8.80 -8.15
N SER A 95 -2.14 -7.69 -7.40
CA SER A 95 -2.84 -6.45 -7.76
C SER A 95 -2.00 -5.25 -7.33
N ILE A 96 -1.81 -4.33 -8.30
CA ILE A 96 -1.12 -3.06 -8.08
C ILE A 96 -2.10 -1.87 -8.13
N GLU A 97 -3.42 -2.12 -8.08
CA GLU A 97 -4.43 -1.08 -8.32
C GLU A 97 -4.36 0.07 -7.31
N VAL A 98 -4.19 -0.26 -6.01
CA VAL A 98 -4.07 0.74 -4.93
C VAL A 98 -2.75 1.48 -5.05
N TYR A 99 -1.66 0.76 -5.31
CA TYR A 99 -0.34 1.35 -5.50
C TYR A 99 -0.33 2.34 -6.68
N ARG A 100 -0.96 1.96 -7.79
CA ARG A 100 -1.09 2.80 -8.98
C ARG A 100 -2.00 4.00 -8.72
N ALA A 101 -3.19 3.78 -8.17
CA ALA A 101 -4.13 4.87 -7.87
C ALA A 101 -3.52 5.91 -6.93
N TYR A 102 -2.83 5.48 -5.87
CA TYR A 102 -2.14 6.41 -4.98
C TYR A 102 -0.96 7.13 -5.66
N SER A 103 -0.28 6.46 -6.60
CA SER A 103 0.76 7.10 -7.41
C SER A 103 0.18 8.17 -8.33
N ASN A 104 -1.01 7.95 -8.89
CA ASN A 104 -1.74 8.95 -9.69
C ASN A 104 -2.18 10.15 -8.85
N VAL A 105 -2.65 9.92 -7.61
CA VAL A 105 -2.96 10.99 -6.65
C VAL A 105 -1.71 11.84 -6.36
N LYS A 106 -0.57 11.21 -6.05
CA LYS A 106 0.69 11.93 -5.81
C LYS A 106 1.12 12.76 -7.01
N GLU A 107 0.96 12.23 -8.22
CA GLU A 107 1.28 12.95 -9.45
C GLU A 107 0.35 14.15 -9.66
N CYS A 108 -0.97 13.95 -9.50
CA CYS A 108 -1.95 15.03 -9.53
C CYS A 108 -1.56 16.18 -8.59
N LEU A 109 -1.18 15.86 -7.35
CA LEU A 109 -0.77 16.86 -6.36
C LEU A 109 0.52 17.57 -6.75
N ARG A 110 1.51 16.83 -7.29
CA ARG A 110 2.80 17.40 -7.73
C ARG A 110 2.67 18.30 -8.96
N MET A 111 1.76 17.96 -9.87
CA MET A 111 1.54 18.69 -11.12
C MET A 111 0.58 19.87 -10.96
N HIS A 112 -0.08 20.00 -9.80
CA HIS A 112 -1.01 21.10 -9.54
C HIS A 112 -0.27 22.43 -9.47
N THR A 113 -0.75 23.41 -10.24
CA THR A 113 -0.19 24.77 -10.25
C THR A 113 -0.99 25.68 -9.32
N GLY A 114 -0.29 26.39 -8.42
CA GLY A 114 -0.93 27.27 -7.44
C GLY A 114 -1.36 26.54 -6.16
N PRO A 115 -2.20 27.16 -5.31
CA PRO A 115 -2.68 26.52 -4.09
C PRO A 115 -3.55 25.30 -4.43
N LEU A 116 -3.44 24.24 -3.63
CA LEU A 116 -4.30 23.07 -3.77
C LEU A 116 -5.78 23.45 -3.56
N PRO A 117 -6.71 22.77 -4.27
CA PRO A 117 -8.13 22.96 -4.05
C PRO A 117 -8.48 22.74 -2.57
N PRO A 118 -9.31 23.60 -1.98
CA PRO A 118 -9.66 23.47 -0.58
C PRO A 118 -10.58 22.27 -0.35
N VAL A 119 -10.59 21.74 0.87
CA VAL A 119 -11.59 20.73 1.28
C VAL A 119 -13.01 21.31 1.11
N PRO A 120 -13.95 20.60 0.45
CA PRO A 120 -15.33 21.03 0.30
C PRO A 120 -15.98 21.38 1.64
N LEU A 121 -16.76 22.46 1.70
CA LEU A 121 -17.32 23.00 2.96
C LEU A 121 -18.13 21.96 3.74
N HIS A 122 -18.93 21.13 3.06
CA HIS A 122 -19.74 20.07 3.68
C HIS A 122 -18.89 18.94 4.28
N LEU A 123 -17.63 18.77 3.88
CA LEU A 123 -16.72 17.79 4.48
C LEU A 123 -15.87 18.37 5.61
N ARG A 124 -15.88 19.69 5.83
CA ARG A 124 -15.09 20.31 6.90
C ARG A 124 -15.68 20.02 8.26
N ASN A 125 -14.79 19.77 9.23
CA ASN A 125 -15.19 19.68 10.64
C ASN A 125 -15.71 21.04 11.16
N ALA A 126 -16.79 21.03 11.94
CA ALA A 126 -17.43 22.23 12.47
C ALA A 126 -17.65 22.17 14.00
N PRO A 127 -16.57 22.08 14.80
CA PRO A 127 -16.68 21.93 16.25
C PRO A 127 -17.17 23.20 16.96
N THR A 128 -16.91 24.39 16.40
CA THR A 128 -17.28 25.67 17.03
C THR A 128 -18.57 26.25 16.44
N LYS A 129 -19.25 27.12 17.21
CA LYS A 129 -20.42 27.87 16.71
C LYS A 129 -20.06 28.76 15.51
N LEU A 130 -18.90 29.40 15.55
CA LEU A 130 -18.41 30.22 14.44
C LEU A 130 -18.27 29.41 13.15
N MET A 131 -17.66 28.22 13.21
CA MET A 131 -17.49 27.36 12.03
C MET A 131 -18.84 26.89 11.46
N LYS A 132 -19.80 26.54 12.31
CA LYS A 132 -21.17 26.20 11.86
C LYS A 132 -21.85 27.38 11.18
N ASN A 133 -21.69 28.59 11.73
CA ASN A 133 -22.22 29.82 11.14
C ASN A 133 -21.56 30.14 9.79
N LEU A 134 -20.28 29.78 9.61
CA LEU A 134 -19.56 29.85 8.34
C LEU A 134 -19.91 28.70 7.37
N GLY A 135 -20.86 27.84 7.71
CA GLY A 135 -21.37 26.77 6.85
C GLY A 135 -20.51 25.50 6.82
N TYR A 136 -19.56 25.33 7.75
CA TYR A 136 -18.74 24.13 7.78
C TYR A 136 -19.61 22.92 8.16
N GLY A 137 -19.45 21.82 7.42
CA GLY A 137 -20.26 20.61 7.60
C GLY A 137 -21.73 20.77 7.18
N LYS A 138 -22.16 21.95 6.74
CA LYS A 138 -23.55 22.19 6.32
C LYS A 138 -23.84 21.38 5.05
N GLY A 139 -24.92 20.61 5.08
CA GLY A 139 -25.34 19.79 3.95
C GLY A 139 -24.62 18.44 3.83
N TYR A 140 -23.74 18.09 4.78
CA TYR A 140 -23.13 16.76 4.81
C TYR A 140 -24.19 15.67 4.92
N LYS A 141 -24.15 14.73 3.97
CA LYS A 141 -24.98 13.53 3.97
C LYS A 141 -24.16 12.39 4.57
N TYR A 142 -24.58 11.91 5.74
CA TYR A 142 -23.94 10.80 6.44
C TYR A 142 -24.46 9.46 5.91
N ASN A 143 -23.68 8.79 5.05
CA ASN A 143 -24.10 7.60 4.28
C ASN A 143 -24.84 6.53 5.08
N PRO A 144 -24.40 6.14 6.31
CA PRO A 144 -25.09 5.10 7.09
C PRO A 144 -26.56 5.42 7.45
N MET A 145 -27.00 6.67 7.33
CA MET A 145 -28.39 7.09 7.59
C MET A 145 -29.29 7.07 6.34
N TYR A 146 -28.74 6.71 5.18
CA TYR A 146 -29.46 6.63 3.91
C TYR A 146 -29.56 5.17 3.49
N LYS A 147 -30.75 4.77 3.02
CA LYS A 147 -30.98 3.42 2.48
C LYS A 147 -30.42 3.27 1.06
N GLU A 148 -30.52 4.34 0.29
CA GLU A 148 -30.03 4.42 -1.08
C GLU A 148 -28.66 5.09 -1.14
N PRO A 149 -27.89 4.87 -2.23
CA PRO A 149 -26.64 5.58 -2.46
C PRO A 149 -26.83 7.10 -2.36
N VAL A 150 -25.93 7.72 -1.61
CA VAL A 150 -25.94 9.15 -1.37
C VAL A 150 -25.25 9.86 -2.54
N ASP A 151 -26.01 10.72 -3.23
CA ASP A 151 -25.43 11.68 -4.18
C ASP A 151 -24.74 12.82 -3.43
N GLN A 152 -23.40 12.76 -3.36
CA GLN A 152 -22.55 13.75 -2.70
C GLN A 152 -21.14 13.68 -3.29
N ASP A 153 -20.58 14.84 -3.63
CA ASP A 153 -19.17 14.95 -4.03
C ASP A 153 -18.24 14.85 -2.82
N TYR A 154 -17.12 14.13 -2.98
CA TYR A 154 -16.09 14.04 -1.95
C TYR A 154 -14.74 14.62 -2.36
N LEU A 155 -14.48 14.66 -3.66
CA LEU A 155 -13.34 15.40 -4.22
C LEU A 155 -13.68 16.90 -4.29
N PRO A 156 -12.66 17.78 -4.29
CA PRO A 156 -12.84 19.17 -4.68
C PRO A 156 -13.51 19.29 -6.07
N GLU A 157 -14.19 20.40 -6.33
CA GLU A 157 -14.93 20.62 -7.58
C GLU A 157 -14.01 20.49 -8.80
N GLU A 158 -12.77 20.97 -8.68
CA GLU A 158 -11.74 20.91 -9.72
C GLU A 158 -11.29 19.47 -10.06
N LEU A 159 -11.57 18.51 -9.19
CA LEU A 159 -11.25 17.09 -9.36
C LEU A 159 -12.51 16.22 -9.49
N LYS A 160 -13.69 16.83 -9.67
CA LYS A 160 -14.95 16.11 -9.78
C LYS A 160 -14.95 15.18 -11.00
N GLY A 161 -15.44 13.96 -10.81
CA GLY A 161 -15.46 12.93 -11.86
C GLY A 161 -14.11 12.26 -12.14
N ARG A 162 -13.04 12.68 -11.46
CA ARG A 162 -11.72 12.07 -11.62
C ARG A 162 -11.67 10.68 -10.99
N ASP A 163 -11.17 9.70 -11.73
CA ASP A 163 -11.04 8.31 -11.30
C ASP A 163 -9.56 7.89 -11.31
N PHE A 164 -8.91 8.02 -10.16
CA PHE A 164 -7.50 7.70 -9.99
C PHE A 164 -7.17 6.22 -10.23
N PHE A 165 -8.15 5.31 -10.21
CA PHE A 165 -7.95 3.89 -10.51
C PHE A 165 -7.91 3.61 -12.02
N LYS A 166 -8.57 4.45 -12.83
CA LYS A 166 -8.60 4.32 -14.30
C LYS A 166 -7.54 5.14 -15.02
N GLU A 167 -6.87 6.05 -14.32
CA GLU A 167 -5.75 6.78 -14.87
C GLU A 167 -4.55 5.83 -15.12
N SER A 168 -4.37 5.42 -16.36
CA SER A 168 -3.15 4.78 -16.81
C SER A 168 -2.11 5.85 -17.16
N LYS A 169 -0.87 5.66 -16.71
CA LYS A 169 0.27 6.36 -17.29
C LYS A 169 0.35 5.96 -18.77
N THR A 170 0.26 6.94 -19.69
CA THR A 170 0.93 6.81 -21.00
C THR A 170 2.43 6.71 -20.81
#